data_AF-A0A0M3IUS3-F1
#
_entry.id   AF-A0A0M3IUS3-F1
#
_cell.length_a   1.000
_cell.length_b   1.000
_cell.length_c   1.000
_cell.angle_alpha   90.00
_cell.angle_beta   90.00
_cell.angle_gamma   90.00
#
_symmetry.space_group_name_H-M   'P 1'
#
loop_
_entity.id
_entity.type
_entity.pdbx_description
1 polymer ?
#
loop_
_entity_poly.entity_id
_entity_poly.type
_entity_poly.pdbx_seq_one_letter_code
_entity_poly.pdbx_strand_id
1 'polypeptide(L)'
;MDKFESVKSQISAKRRLDMTSRCFHFWYAYLNSSTVVESVSRVLIILAGMDEHCRAYPKAPFYMKELRKRYASLGLSVTDSRRRCLDKVESAYRIVGDTTICVTTSHA
;
A
#
# COMPACT_ATOMS: atom_id res chain seq x y z
N MET A 1 -23.42 11.75 1.49
CA MET A 1 -22.21 11.23 2.15
C MET A 1 -22.19 9.73 1.95
N ASP A 2 -21.29 9.24 1.09
CA ASP A 2 -21.18 7.81 0.82
C ASP A 2 -20.83 7.04 2.10
N LYS A 3 -21.59 5.98 2.36
CA LYS A 3 -21.44 5.08 3.52
C LYS A 3 -19.99 4.57 3.66
N PHE A 4 -19.25 4.52 2.55
CA PHE A 4 -17.85 4.13 2.47
C PHE A 4 -16.89 5.16 3.11
N GLU A 5 -17.12 6.46 2.90
CA GLU A 5 -16.31 7.52 3.51
C GLU A 5 -16.56 7.60 5.03
N SER A 6 -17.78 7.30 5.48
CA SER A 6 -18.11 7.19 6.91
C SER A 6 -17.41 6.02 7.62
N VAL A 7 -17.13 4.91 6.93
CA VAL A 7 -16.40 3.78 7.52
C VAL A 7 -14.90 4.09 7.59
N LYS A 8 -14.36 4.84 6.62
CA LYS A 8 -12.95 5.25 6.62
C LYS A 8 -12.56 6.04 7.86
N SER A 9 -13.43 6.92 8.36
CA SER A 9 -13.17 7.72 9.57
C SER A 9 -13.24 6.90 10.88
N GLN A 10 -13.80 5.68 10.85
CA GLN A 10 -14.01 4.85 12.04
C GLN A 10 -12.89 3.82 12.28
N ILE A 11 -12.02 3.54 11.30
CA ILE A 11 -10.94 2.56 11.48
C ILE A 11 -9.75 3.23 12.18
N SER A 12 -9.47 2.82 13.42
CA SER A 12 -8.34 3.37 14.18
C SER A 12 -6.98 3.11 13.51
N ALA A 13 -6.00 4.00 13.74
CA ALA A 13 -4.64 3.85 13.21
C ALA A 13 -3.99 2.50 13.56
N LYS A 14 -4.23 1.99 14.79
CA LYS A 14 -3.79 0.65 15.23
C LYS A 14 -4.35 -0.45 14.33
N ARG A 15 -5.63 -0.37 13.96
CA ARG A 15 -6.29 -1.38 13.13
C ARG A 15 -5.83 -1.30 11.68
N ARG A 16 -5.61 -0.10 11.15
CA ARG A 16 -5.00 0.11 9.83
C ARG A 16 -3.58 -0.49 9.78
N LEU A 17 -2.76 -0.29 10.81
CA LEU A 17 -1.41 -0.87 10.91
C LEU A 17 -1.44 -2.41 10.92
N ASP A 18 -2.34 -3.02 11.70
CA ASP A 18 -2.52 -4.48 11.72
C ASP A 18 -2.94 -5.02 10.35
N MET A 19 -3.91 -4.38 9.70
CA MET A 19 -4.36 -4.73 8.35
C MET A 19 -3.23 -4.64 7.32
N THR A 20 -2.45 -3.57 7.35
CA THR A 20 -1.27 -3.39 6.48
C THR A 20 -0.25 -4.51 6.70
N SER A 21 0.07 -4.83 7.95
CA SER A 21 0.99 -5.91 8.29
C SER A 21 0.51 -7.25 7.71
N ARG A 22 -0.76 -7.60 7.93
CA ARG A 22 -1.37 -8.82 7.39
C ARG A 22 -1.34 -8.86 5.87
N CYS A 23 -1.64 -7.73 5.21
CA CYS A 23 -1.59 -7.63 3.76
C CYS A 23 -0.19 -7.96 3.21
N PHE A 24 0.88 -7.43 3.82
CA PHE A 24 2.24 -7.78 3.38
C PHE A 24 2.59 -9.25 3.61
N HIS A 25 2.18 -9.84 4.73
CA HIS A 25 2.35 -11.29 4.95
C HIS A 25 1.59 -12.12 3.91
N PHE A 26 0.33 -11.74 3.61
CA PHE A 26 -0.48 -12.42 2.60
C PHE A 26 0.12 -12.28 1.21
N TRP A 27 0.58 -11.09 0.81
CA TRP A 27 1.26 -10.91 -0.45
C TRP A 27 2.47 -11.85 -0.56
N TYR A 28 3.31 -11.89 0.47
CA TYR A 28 4.49 -12.73 0.47
C TYR A 28 4.15 -14.23 0.41
N ALA A 29 3.13 -14.69 1.13
CA ALA A 29 2.68 -16.09 1.09
C ALA A 29 2.10 -16.50 -0.27
N TYR A 30 1.41 -15.58 -0.94
CA TYR A 30 0.71 -15.84 -2.20
C TYR A 30 1.34 -15.11 -3.40
N LEU A 31 2.65 -14.86 -3.36
CA LEU A 31 3.34 -14.01 -4.36
C LEU A 31 3.19 -14.53 -5.80
N ASN A 32 2.92 -15.82 -5.97
CA ASN A 32 2.71 -16.46 -7.27
C ASN A 32 1.28 -16.30 -7.83
N SER A 33 0.29 -15.92 -7.00
CA SER A 33 -1.10 -15.74 -7.42
C SER A 33 -1.39 -14.29 -7.79
N SER A 34 -1.53 -14.00 -9.08
CA SER A 34 -1.81 -12.65 -9.59
C SER A 34 -3.10 -12.07 -9.00
N THR A 35 -4.18 -12.86 -8.93
CA THR A 35 -5.47 -12.44 -8.37
C THR A 35 -5.38 -12.00 -6.91
N VAL A 36 -4.62 -12.75 -6.10
CA VAL A 36 -4.42 -12.41 -4.68
C VAL A 36 -3.56 -11.15 -4.57
N VAL A 37 -2.45 -11.08 -5.32
CA VAL A 37 -1.56 -9.93 -5.35
C VAL A 37 -2.31 -8.65 -5.75
N GLU A 38 -3.14 -8.71 -6.78
CA GLU A 38 -3.95 -7.57 -7.23
C GLU A 38 -4.92 -7.12 -6.14
N SER A 39 -5.63 -8.05 -5.51
CA SER A 39 -6.59 -7.74 -4.45
C SER A 39 -5.91 -7.10 -3.23
N VAL A 40 -4.80 -7.70 -2.77
CA VAL A 40 -4.02 -7.20 -1.63
C VAL A 40 -3.39 -5.84 -1.95
N SER A 41 -2.91 -5.63 -3.18
CA SER A 41 -2.31 -4.35 -3.59
C SER A 41 -3.31 -3.19 -3.52
N ARG A 42 -4.58 -3.42 -3.91
CA ARG A 42 -5.64 -2.39 -3.80
C ARG A 42 -5.89 -2.00 -2.36
N VAL A 43 -5.95 -2.99 -1.46
CA VAL A 43 -6.12 -2.74 -0.02
C VAL A 43 -4.95 -1.94 0.53
N LEU A 44 -3.71 -2.29 0.18
CA LEU A 44 -2.52 -1.55 0.62
C LEU A 44 -2.50 -0.11 0.12
N ILE A 45 -2.89 0.14 -1.14
CA ILE A 45 -2.98 1.50 -1.70
C ILE A 45 -4.04 2.32 -0.94
N ILE A 46 -5.21 1.74 -0.67
CA ILE A 46 -6.27 2.41 0.10
C ILE A 46 -5.77 2.74 1.51
N LEU A 47 -5.14 1.78 2.20
CA LEU A 47 -4.61 1.97 3.55
C LEU A 47 -3.51 3.03 3.58
N ALA A 48 -2.66 3.10 2.57
CA ALA A 48 -1.66 4.17 2.42
C ALA A 48 -2.29 5.54 2.18
N GLY A 49 -3.40 5.61 1.43
CA GLY A 49 -4.13 6.87 1.21
C GLY A 49 -4.91 7.38 2.43
N MET A 50 -5.21 6.52 3.41
CA MET A 50 -5.93 6.88 4.65
C MET A 50 -5.00 7.40 5.77
N ASP A 51 -3.79 7.79 5.41
CA ASP A 51 -2.67 7.99 6.33
C ASP A 51 -2.52 9.46 6.78
N GLU A 52 -3.37 9.90 7.73
CA GLU A 52 -3.04 11.10 8.53
C GLU A 52 -2.01 10.78 9.64
N HIS A 53 -1.97 9.52 10.13
CA HIS A 53 -1.11 9.04 11.25
C HIS A 53 -0.65 7.56 11.12
N CYS A 54 -0.79 6.96 9.96
CA CYS A 54 -0.31 5.63 9.56
C CYS A 54 1.09 5.58 8.92
N ARG A 55 1.94 6.63 9.05
CA ARG A 55 3.24 6.82 8.39
C ARG A 55 3.94 5.51 8.05
N ALA A 56 3.66 5.03 6.84
CA ALA A 56 4.25 3.89 6.15
C ALA A 56 4.78 2.78 7.09
N TYR A 57 3.93 1.79 7.39
CA TYR A 57 4.27 0.55 8.09
C TYR A 57 5.78 0.21 8.03
N PRO A 58 6.53 0.24 9.16
CA PRO A 58 8.00 0.30 9.13
C PRO A 58 8.69 -0.84 8.37
N LYS A 59 8.04 -2.00 8.25
CA LYS A 59 8.57 -3.16 7.53
C LYS A 59 8.20 -3.19 6.04
N ALA A 60 7.38 -2.24 5.55
CA ALA A 60 6.99 -2.17 4.15
C ALA A 60 8.22 -2.14 3.20
N PRO A 61 9.28 -1.35 3.44
CA PRO A 61 10.47 -1.36 2.59
C PRO A 61 11.15 -2.73 2.52
N PHE A 62 11.17 -3.48 3.63
CA PHE A 62 11.69 -4.84 3.66
C PHE A 62 10.87 -5.78 2.77
N TYR A 63 9.54 -5.79 2.90
CA TYR A 63 8.67 -6.63 2.08
C TYR A 63 8.77 -6.27 0.59
N MET A 64 8.74 -4.98 0.24
CA MET A 64 8.84 -4.54 -1.15
C MET A 64 10.18 -4.97 -1.78
N LYS A 65 11.29 -4.84 -1.03
CA LYS A 65 12.62 -5.30 -1.48
C LYS A 65 12.64 -6.80 -1.73
N GLU A 66 12.11 -7.60 -0.80
CA GLU A 66 12.09 -9.06 -0.95
C GLU A 66 11.15 -9.52 -2.09
N LEU A 67 9.97 -8.91 -2.23
CA LEU A 67 9.07 -9.18 -3.35
C LEU A 67 9.72 -8.85 -4.70
N ARG A 68 10.42 -7.70 -4.79
CA ARG A 68 11.14 -7.30 -6.01
C ARG A 68 12.21 -8.32 -6.40
N LYS A 69 12.99 -8.81 -5.42
CA LYS A 69 13.97 -9.89 -5.65
C LYS A 69 13.29 -11.17 -6.14
N ARG A 70 12.21 -11.59 -5.50
CA ARG A 70 11.47 -12.81 -5.89
C ARG A 70 10.92 -12.72 -7.31
N TYR A 71 10.31 -11.59 -7.68
CA TYR A 71 9.80 -11.39 -9.03
C TYR A 71 10.90 -11.32 -10.10
N ALA A 72 12.06 -10.76 -9.76
CA ALA A 72 13.23 -10.83 -10.64
C ALA A 72 13.71 -12.28 -10.82
N SER A 73 13.81 -13.06 -9.74
CA SER A 73 14.24 -14.46 -9.81
C SER A 73 13.29 -15.38 -10.58
N LEU A 74 12.00 -15.04 -10.60
CA LEU A 74 10.98 -15.75 -11.38
C LEU A 74 10.98 -15.39 -12.86
N GLY A 75 11.83 -14.45 -13.30
CA GLY A 75 11.90 -14.01 -14.70
C GLY A 75 10.64 -13.30 -15.18
N LEU A 76 9.86 -12.69 -14.26
CA LEU A 76 8.60 -12.04 -14.64
C LEU A 76 8.86 -10.80 -15.49
N SER A 77 8.15 -10.70 -16.62
CA SER A 77 8.17 -9.51 -17.48
C SER A 77 7.77 -8.25 -16.70
N VAL A 78 8.30 -7.09 -17.07
CA VAL A 78 7.90 -5.78 -16.53
C VAL A 78 6.40 -5.49 -16.70
N THR A 79 5.73 -6.14 -17.64
CA THR A 79 4.29 -6.02 -17.87
C THR A 79 3.43 -6.93 -16.99
N ASP A 80 4.05 -7.88 -16.26
CA ASP A 80 3.34 -8.78 -15.34
C ASP A 80 2.57 -7.98 -14.28
N SER A 81 1.33 -8.37 -14.03
CA SER A 81 0.45 -7.62 -13.12
C SER A 81 1.02 -7.56 -11.69
N ARG A 82 1.74 -8.58 -11.24
CA ARG A 82 2.34 -8.63 -9.90
C ARG A 82 3.44 -7.58 -9.74
N ARG A 83 4.28 -7.39 -10.77
CA ARG A 83 5.31 -6.33 -10.78
C ARG A 83 4.67 -4.95 -10.80
N ARG A 84 3.67 -4.74 -11.68
CA ARG A 84 2.93 -3.47 -11.72
C ARG A 84 2.23 -3.14 -10.41
N CYS A 85 1.66 -4.14 -9.73
CA CYS A 85 1.07 -3.97 -8.40
C CYS A 85 2.11 -3.53 -7.37
N LEU A 86 3.30 -4.15 -7.36
CA LEU A 86 4.39 -3.77 -6.47
C LEU A 86 4.82 -2.30 -6.69
N ASP A 87 4.99 -1.89 -7.95
CA ASP A 87 5.39 -0.52 -8.27
C ASP A 87 4.33 0.52 -7.87
N LYS A 88 3.03 0.20 -8.07
CA LYS A 88 1.93 1.05 -7.62
C LYS A 88 1.88 1.21 -6.10
N VAL A 89 2.11 0.12 -5.37
CA VAL A 89 2.11 0.14 -3.91
C VAL A 89 3.33 0.91 -3.39
N GLU A 90 4.51 0.74 -3.96
CA GLU A 90 5.68 1.54 -3.61
C GLU A 90 5.46 3.04 -3.88
N SER A 91 4.84 3.39 -5.00
CA SER A 91 4.46 4.78 -5.30
C SER A 91 3.48 5.36 -4.27
N ALA A 92 2.44 4.61 -3.90
CA ALA A 92 1.48 5.05 -2.89
C ALA A 92 2.14 5.32 -1.53
N TYR A 93 3.14 4.52 -1.16
CA TYR A 93 3.90 4.71 0.09
C TYR A 93 4.91 5.87 0.02
N ARG A 94 5.45 6.18 -1.17
CA ARG A 94 6.36 7.32 -1.37
C ARG A 94 5.64 8.67 -1.29
N ILE A 95 4.43 8.77 -1.85
CA ILE A 95 3.63 10.01 -1.81
C ILE A 95 3.36 10.41 -0.35
N VAL A 96 3.15 9.44 0.53
CA VAL A 96 2.92 9.69 1.97
C VAL A 96 4.19 10.15 2.71
N GLY A 97 5.39 9.83 2.19
CA GLY A 97 6.67 10.28 2.77
C GLY A 97 7.05 11.73 2.45
N ASP A 98 6.61 12.25 1.30
CA ASP A 98 6.94 13.60 0.81
C ASP A 98 5.77 14.60 0.95
N THR A 99 4.63 14.20 1.52
CA THR A 99 3.50 15.12 1.74
C THR A 99 3.71 15.97 2.99
N THR A 100 4.61 16.95 2.88
CA THR A 100 4.32 18.31 3.35
C THR A 100 3.61 19.01 2.19
N ILE A 101 2.30 18.83 2.06
CA ILE A 101 1.50 19.76 1.27
C ILE A 101 0.77 20.64 2.29
N CYS A 102 1.43 21.73 2.63
CA CYS A 102 0.77 22.92 3.14
C CYS A 102 -0.26 23.35 2.09
N VAL A 103 -1.52 22.95 2.24
CA VAL A 103 -2.62 23.72 1.65
C VAL A 103 -2.92 24.84 2.63
N THR A 104 -2.02 25.83 2.70
CA THR A 104 -2.43 27.18 3.07
C THR A 104 -3.21 27.74 1.90
N THR A 105 -4.53 27.56 1.91
CA THR A 105 -5.41 28.55 1.29
C THR A 105 -5.73 29.59 2.35
N SER A 106 -4.78 30.52 2.51
CA SER A 106 -5.12 31.90 2.84
C SER A 106 -5.84 32.50 1.63
N HIS A 107 -7.00 33.13 1.88
CA HIS A 107 -7.64 34.24 1.17
C HIS A 107 -9.14 34.15 1.51
N ALA A 108 -9.84 35.17 1.99
CA ALA A 108 -9.54 36.50 2.49
C ALA A 108 -10.76 36.91 3.33
#